data_AF-A0A3R9DYN2-F1
#
_entry.id   AF-A0A3R9DYN2-F1
#
_cell.length_a   1.000
_cell.length_b   1.000
_cell.length_c   1.000
_cell.angle_alpha   90.00
_cell.angle_beta   90.00
_cell.angle_gamma   90.00
#
_symmetry.space_group_name_H-M   'P 1'
#
loop_
_entity.id
_entity.type
_entity.pdbx_description
1 polymer ?
#
loop_
_entity_poly.entity_id
_entity_poly.type
_entity_poly.pdbx_seq_one_letter_code
_entity_poly.pdbx_strand_id
1 'polypeptide(L)'
;MIDNFESNFPLMYQLLGAWFSDLDYEDITYQEVVKNYKKVAKSEKIDSLKLEFKEILIKKMIDYKYISQLSNIYFENNEDTLKWLSEIYNYLIED
;
A
#
# COMPACT_ATOMS: atom_id res chain seq x y z
N MET A 1 -14.02 -7.68 8.92
CA MET A 1 -13.10 -6.58 9.20
C MET A 1 -11.78 -7.24 9.59
N ILE A 2 -10.63 -6.80 9.07
CA ILE A 2 -9.35 -7.28 9.61
C ILE A 2 -9.20 -6.57 10.94
N ASP A 3 -9.37 -7.29 12.03
CA ASP A 3 -8.95 -6.78 13.33
C ASP A 3 -7.42 -6.63 13.27
N ASN A 4 -6.94 -5.41 13.53
CA ASN A 4 -5.53 -5.12 13.69
C ASN A 4 -4.69 -5.25 12.39
N PHE A 5 -5.02 -4.46 11.36
CA PHE A 5 -4.29 -4.42 10.07
C PHE A 5 -2.79 -4.21 10.25
N GLU A 6 -2.37 -3.28 11.11
CA GLU A 6 -0.98 -2.98 11.42
C GLU A 6 -0.19 -4.19 11.97
N SER A 7 -0.86 -5.12 12.66
CA SER A 7 -0.22 -6.32 13.20
C SER A 7 -0.14 -7.45 12.18
N ASN A 8 -1.09 -7.54 11.26
CA ASN A 8 -1.12 -8.58 10.23
C ASN A 8 -0.31 -8.20 8.97
N PHE A 9 -0.26 -6.90 8.65
CA PHE A 9 0.38 -6.34 7.46
C PHE A 9 1.25 -5.12 7.83
N PRO A 10 2.28 -5.30 8.69
CA PRO A 10 3.07 -4.20 9.23
C PRO A 10 3.84 -3.43 8.16
N LEU A 11 4.28 -4.08 7.07
CA LEU A 11 5.02 -3.40 6.01
C LEU A 11 4.10 -2.60 5.10
N MET A 12 2.90 -3.13 4.80
CA MET A 12 1.87 -2.36 4.10
C MET A 12 1.43 -1.18 4.95
N TYR A 13 1.20 -1.37 6.25
CA TYR A 13 0.86 -0.28 7.16
C TYR A 13 1.89 0.85 7.11
N GLN A 14 3.18 0.51 7.19
CA GLN A 14 4.27 1.48 7.09
C GLN A 14 4.31 2.18 5.72
N LEU A 15 4.19 1.44 4.62
CA LEU A 15 4.18 2.04 3.28
C LEU A 15 3.00 3.00 3.13
N LEU A 16 1.78 2.54 3.38
CA LEU A 16 0.58 3.33 3.15
C LEU A 16 0.51 4.54 4.08
N GLY A 17 0.84 4.36 5.36
CA GLY A 17 0.76 5.42 6.36
C GLY A 17 1.89 6.44 6.35
N ALA A 18 3.09 6.09 5.86
CA ALA A 18 4.24 6.98 5.88
C ALA A 18 4.67 7.51 4.51
N TRP A 19 4.26 6.84 3.42
CA TRP A 19 4.69 7.25 2.06
C TRP A 19 3.53 7.74 1.19
N PHE A 20 2.32 7.23 1.43
CA PHE A 20 1.14 7.67 0.67
C PHE A 20 0.35 8.77 1.39
N SER A 21 0.51 8.94 2.70
CA SER A 21 -0.16 9.99 3.46
C SER A 21 0.21 11.41 3.02
N ASP A 22 1.44 11.60 2.55
CA ASP A 22 1.98 12.90 2.13
C ASP A 22 1.83 13.18 0.62
N LEU A 23 1.17 12.30 -0.14
CA LEU A 23 1.11 12.36 -1.61
C LEU A 23 0.52 13.69 -2.14
N ASP A 24 -0.49 14.21 -1.46
CA ASP A 24 -1.15 15.48 -1.82
C ASP A 24 -0.24 16.71 -1.67
N TYR A 25 0.87 16.60 -0.92
CA TYR A 25 1.80 17.70 -0.69
C TYR A 25 2.96 17.75 -1.67
N GLU A 26 3.30 16.63 -2.31
CA GLU A 26 4.56 16.49 -3.06
C GLU A 26 4.41 16.52 -4.59
N ASP A 27 3.19 16.58 -5.15
CA ASP A 27 2.93 16.52 -6.61
C ASP A 27 3.69 15.35 -7.30
N ILE A 28 3.72 14.20 -6.62
CA ILE A 28 4.40 12.98 -7.07
C ILE A 28 3.38 11.91 -7.44
N THR A 29 3.75 11.04 -8.38
CA THR A 29 2.92 9.90 -8.80
C THR A 29 3.05 8.70 -7.85
N TYR A 30 2.07 7.78 -7.86
CA TYR A 30 2.16 6.51 -7.10
C TYR A 30 3.43 5.71 -7.45
N GLN A 31 3.80 5.69 -8.73
CA GLN A 31 5.01 5.03 -9.20
C GLN A 31 6.26 5.68 -8.59
N GLU A 32 6.33 7.00 -8.49
CA GLU A 32 7.44 7.71 -7.88
C GLU A 32 7.55 7.47 -6.38
N VAL A 33 6.41 7.42 -5.67
CA VAL A 33 6.37 7.02 -4.25
C VAL A 33 6.99 5.63 -4.07
N VAL A 34 6.54 4.65 -4.85
CA VAL A 34 7.07 3.28 -4.78
C VAL A 34 8.54 3.24 -5.15
N LYS A 35 8.96 3.96 -6.19
CA LYS A 35 10.36 4.05 -6.62
C LYS A 35 11.24 4.67 -5.53
N ASN A 36 10.77 5.71 -4.84
CA ASN A 36 11.50 6.35 -3.75
C ASN A 36 11.58 5.44 -2.53
N TYR A 37 10.50 4.73 -2.20
CA TYR A 37 10.51 3.69 -1.17
C TYR A 37 11.53 2.59 -1.49
N LYS A 38 11.53 2.05 -2.72
CA LYS A 38 12.48 1.01 -3.16
C LYS A 38 13.95 1.43 -3.03
N LYS A 39 14.27 2.73 -3.21
CA LYS A 39 15.65 3.25 -3.08
C LYS A 39 16.19 3.17 -1.65
N VAL A 40 15.31 3.33 -0.66
CA VAL A 40 15.73 3.39 0.77
C VAL A 40 15.44 2.11 1.54
N ALA A 41 14.50 1.29 1.05
CA ALA A 41 14.16 0.01 1.65
C ALA A 41 15.21 -1.06 1.34
N LYS A 42 15.45 -1.95 2.29
CA LYS A 42 16.25 -3.17 2.06
C LYS A 42 15.47 -4.13 1.15
N SER A 43 16.18 -4.86 0.28
CA SER A 43 15.56 -5.85 -0.62
C SER A 43 14.67 -6.86 0.11
N GLU A 44 15.13 -7.41 1.24
CA GLU A 44 14.36 -8.35 2.06
C GLU A 44 13.01 -7.77 2.54
N LYS A 45 12.97 -6.47 2.85
CA LYS A 45 11.73 -5.77 3.22
C LYS A 45 10.80 -5.64 2.02
N ILE A 46 11.34 -5.35 0.84
CA ILE A 46 10.54 -5.24 -0.39
C ILE A 46 9.93 -6.61 -0.74
N ASP A 47 10.70 -7.69 -0.61
CA ASP A 47 10.19 -9.04 -0.87
C ASP A 47 9.11 -9.46 0.14
N SER A 48 9.29 -9.12 1.41
CA SER A 48 8.28 -9.36 2.45
C SER A 48 7.01 -8.53 2.22
N LEU A 49 7.16 -7.26 1.82
CA LEU A 49 6.05 -6.38 1.47
C LEU A 49 5.25 -6.93 0.28
N LYS A 50 5.90 -7.47 -0.74
CA LYS A 50 5.23 -8.13 -1.87
C LYS A 50 4.37 -9.32 -1.41
N LEU A 51 4.79 -10.06 -0.37
CA LEU A 51 4.00 -11.15 0.18
C LEU A 51 2.74 -10.65 0.89
N GLU A 52 2.85 -9.59 1.69
CA GLU A 52 1.70 -8.94 2.33
C GLU A 52 0.67 -8.46 1.30
N PHE A 53 1.12 -7.79 0.23
CA PHE A 53 0.25 -7.34 -0.86
C PHE A 53 -0.46 -8.52 -1.54
N LYS A 54 0.26 -9.61 -1.87
CA LYS A 54 -0.33 -10.82 -2.45
C LYS A 54 -1.43 -11.38 -1.56
N GLU A 55 -1.16 -11.48 -0.25
CA GLU A 55 -2.12 -12.03 0.70
C GLU A 55 -3.42 -11.22 0.74
N ILE A 56 -3.32 -9.89 0.82
CA ILE A 56 -4.49 -8.99 0.80
C ILE A 56 -5.26 -9.10 -0.51
N LEU A 57 -4.57 -9.06 -1.65
CA LEU A 57 -5.19 -9.10 -2.97
C LEU A 57 -5.91 -10.44 -3.23
N ILE A 58 -5.40 -11.55 -2.67
CA ILE A 58 -6.05 -12.87 -2.75
C ILE A 58 -7.25 -12.94 -1.82
N LYS A 59 -7.09 -12.57 -0.55
CA LYS A 59 -8.16 -12.66 0.46
C LYS A 59 -9.28 -11.67 0.20
N LYS A 60 -8.99 -10.55 -0.48
CA LYS A 60 -9.90 -9.42 -0.73
C LYS A 60 -10.58 -8.91 0.55
N MET A 61 -9.96 -9.16 1.69
CA MET A 61 -10.42 -8.68 2.97
C MET A 61 -9.79 -7.32 3.18
N ILE A 62 -10.57 -6.27 2.94
CA ILE A 62 -10.12 -4.90 3.13
C ILE A 62 -11.26 -4.05 3.66
N ASP A 63 -10.89 -3.05 4.45
CA ASP A 63 -11.80 -1.98 4.84
C ASP A 63 -11.32 -0.70 4.15
N TYR A 64 -12.01 -0.31 3.07
CA TYR A 64 -11.63 0.86 2.29
C TYR A 64 -11.58 2.14 3.12
N LYS A 65 -12.41 2.27 4.17
CA LYS A 65 -12.43 3.48 5.03
C LYS A 65 -11.17 3.55 5.87
N TYR A 66 -10.75 2.42 6.43
CA TYR A 66 -9.51 2.35 7.19
C TYR A 66 -8.30 2.67 6.30
N ILE A 67 -8.24 2.07 5.11
CA ILE A 67 -7.14 2.32 4.17
C ILE A 67 -7.15 3.77 3.68
N SER A 68 -8.34 4.33 3.42
CA SER A 68 -8.50 5.74 3.05
C SER A 68 -7.91 6.67 4.11
N GLN A 69 -8.22 6.44 5.38
CA GLN A 69 -7.68 7.22 6.49
C GLN A 69 -6.17 7.04 6.64
N LEU A 70 -5.68 5.80 6.47
CA LEU A 70 -4.26 5.48 6.59
C LEU A 70 -3.43 6.16 5.50
N SER A 71 -3.87 6.10 4.25
CA SER A 71 -3.11 6.61 3.10
C SER A 71 -3.47 8.03 2.71
N ASN A 72 -4.40 8.68 3.42
CA ASN A 72 -4.96 9.98 3.04
C ASN A 72 -5.47 10.04 1.58
N ILE A 73 -6.03 8.94 1.07
CA ILE A 73 -6.58 8.86 -0.30
C ILE A 73 -8.06 8.52 -0.21
N TYR A 74 -8.89 9.22 -0.98
CA TYR A 74 -10.32 8.92 -1.05
C TYR A 74 -10.57 7.67 -1.91
N PHE A 75 -11.37 6.74 -1.39
CA PHE A 75 -11.87 5.57 -2.12
C PHE A 75 -13.39 5.50 -2.03
N GLU A 76 -14.05 5.12 -3.12
CA GLU A 76 -15.51 4.97 -3.13
C GLU A 76 -15.97 3.69 -2.44
N ASN A 77 -15.20 2.60 -2.58
CA ASN A 77 -15.54 1.27 -2.09
C ASN A 77 -14.30 0.34 -2.06
N ASN A 78 -14.50 -0.91 -1.60
CA ASN A 78 -13.43 -1.91 -1.54
C ASN A 78 -12.85 -2.31 -2.90
N GLU A 79 -13.63 -2.27 -3.99
CA GLU A 79 -13.11 -2.61 -5.32
C GLU A 79 -12.13 -1.55 -5.82
N ASP A 80 -12.44 -0.29 -5.56
CA ASP A 80 -11.56 0.85 -5.86
C ASP A 80 -10.23 0.73 -5.10
N THR A 81 -10.29 0.49 -3.79
CA THR A 81 -9.08 0.24 -2.99
C THR A 81 -8.28 -0.96 -3.48
N LEU A 82 -8.93 -2.06 -3.89
CA LEU A 82 -8.23 -3.23 -4.42
C LEU A 82 -7.55 -2.95 -5.76
N LYS A 83 -8.17 -2.15 -6.64
CA LYS A 83 -7.54 -1.72 -7.90
C LYS A 83 -6.29 -0.89 -7.62
N TRP A 84 -6.40 0.08 -6.73
CA TRP A 84 -5.28 0.92 -6.32
C TRP A 84 -4.14 0.11 -5.68
N LEU A 85 -4.44 -0.82 -4.76
CA LEU A 85 -3.42 -1.71 -4.20
C LEU A 85 -2.78 -2.62 -5.25
N SER A 86 -3.54 -3.07 -6.25
CA SER A 86 -2.99 -3.85 -7.37
C SER A 86 -2.04 -3.01 -8.22
N GLU A 87 -2.32 -1.72 -8.40
CA GLU A 87 -1.44 -0.80 -9.12
C GLU A 87 -0.12 -0.59 -8.38
N ILE A 88 -0.18 -0.33 -7.07
CA ILE A 88 1.02 -0.25 -6.21
C ILE A 88 1.82 -1.55 -6.27
N TYR A 89 1.14 -2.69 -6.19
CA TYR A 89 1.80 -3.99 -6.27
C TYR A 89 2.53 -4.19 -7.61
N ASN A 90 1.94 -3.73 -8.73
CA ASN A 90 2.61 -3.77 -10.04
C ASN A 90 3.90 -2.94 -10.03
N TYR A 91 3.89 -1.74 -9.46
CA TYR A 91 5.11 -0.93 -9.34
C TYR A 91 6.17 -1.55 -8.40
N LEU A 92 5.74 -2.34 -7.40
CA LEU A 92 6.66 -3.05 -6.53
C LEU A 92 7.38 -4.21 -7.24
N ILE A 93 6.73 -4.86 -8.21
CA ILE A 93 7.30 -5.98 -8.98
C ILE A 93 8.04 -5.53 -10.23
N GLU A 94 7.68 -4.38 -10.80
CA GLU A 94 8.46 -3.72 -11.85
C GLU A 94 9.83 -3.29 -11.31
N ASP A 95 10.89 -3.42 -12.12
CA ASP A 95 12.26 -3.08 -11.73
C ASP A 95 12.53 -1.57 -11.77
#